data_AF-A0A436FBU4-F1
#
_entry.id   AF-A0A436FBU4-F1
#
_cell.length_a   1.000
_cell.length_b   1.000
_cell.length_c   1.000
_cell.angle_alpha   90.00
_cell.angle_beta   90.00
_cell.angle_gamma   90.00
#
_symmetry.space_group_name_H-M   'P 1'
#
loop_
_entity.id
_entity.type
_entity.pdbx_description
1 polymer ?
#
loop_
_entity_poly.entity_id
_entity_poly.type
_entity_poly.pdbx_seq_one_letter_code
_entity_poly.pdbx_strand_id
1 'polypeptide(L)' 'MTAMAGRKPKHFLWEVEGRIAKVRLDRPERKNPLTFDSYAELRDTFRDLVYA' A
#
# COMPACT_ATOMS: atom_id res chain seq x y z
N MET A 1 14.86 5.18 11.53
CA MET A 1 15.05 3.93 10.77
C MET A 1 13.71 3.57 10.17
N THR A 2 13.61 3.61 8.85
CA THR A 2 12.36 3.67 8.08
C THR A 2 11.60 2.33 8.19
N ALA A 3 10.74 2.18 9.20
CA ALA A 3 9.90 1.00 9.43
C ALA A 3 8.87 0.73 8.29
N MET A 4 8.90 1.56 7.24
CA MET A 4 7.97 1.55 6.12
C MET A 4 8.26 0.43 5.09
N ALA A 5 9.49 -0.08 5.01
CA ALA A 5 9.90 -1.07 4.00
C ALA A 5 9.41 -2.51 4.28
N GLY A 6 8.84 -2.77 5.46
CA GLY A 6 8.40 -4.10 5.87
C GLY A 6 6.92 -4.43 5.65
N ARG A 7 6.11 -3.48 5.14
CA ARG A 7 4.67 -3.73 4.96
C ARG A 7 4.43 -4.66 3.77
N LYS A 8 3.60 -5.67 3.99
CA LYS A 8 3.09 -6.58 2.95
C LYS A 8 1.56 -6.45 2.88
N PRO A 9 1.03 -5.42 2.21
CA PRO A 9 -0.40 -5.31 1.96
C PRO A 9 -0.87 -6.51 1.14
N LYS A 10 -2.12 -6.93 1.35
CA LYS A 10 -2.69 -8.08 0.63
C LYS A 10 -3.27 -7.68 -0.72
N HIS A 11 -3.69 -6.42 -0.86
CA HIS A 11 -4.42 -5.94 -2.03
C HIS A 11 -3.56 -5.17 -3.03
N PHE A 12 -2.38 -4.71 -2.61
CA PHE A 12 -1.47 -3.95 -3.44
C PHE A 12 -0.02 -4.26 -3.10
N LEU A 13 0.84 -4.11 -4.11
CA LEU A 13 2.28 -4.15 -3.96
C LEU A 13 2.75 -2.81 -3.39
N TRP A 14 3.62 -2.93 -2.39
CA TRP A 14 4.22 -1.82 -1.68
C TRP A 14 5.73 -1.97 -1.72
N GLU A 15 6.40 -1.01 -2.34
CA GLU A 15 7.85 -0.98 -2.45
C GLU A 15 8.33 0.40 -1.99
N VAL A 16 9.34 0.45 -1.12
CA VAL A 16 9.92 1.71 -0.63
C VAL A 16 11.36 1.78 -1.04
N GLU A 17 11.69 2.77 -1.85
CA GLU A 17 13.05 3.05 -2.31
C GLU A 17 13.51 4.40 -1.74
N GLY A 18 14.31 4.34 -0.67
CA GLY A 18 14.81 5.53 0.02
C GLY A 18 13.68 6.37 0.63
N ARG A 19 13.31 7.46 -0.04
CA ARG A 19 12.23 8.39 0.36
C ARG A 19 10.99 8.31 -0.54
N ILE A 20 10.96 7.37 -1.49
CA ILE A 20 9.87 7.21 -2.44
C ILE A 20 9.15 5.88 -2.15
N ALA A 21 7.84 5.95 -1.90
CA ALA A 21 6.99 4.77 -1.81
C ALA A 21 6.26 4.56 -3.15
N LYS A 22 6.36 3.36 -3.70
CA LYS A 22 5.66 2.90 -4.90
C LYS A 22 4.50 1.99 -4.48
N VAL A 23 3.29 2.37 -4.91
CA VAL A 23 2.05 1.62 -4.67
C VAL A 23 1.52 1.12 -6.00
N ARG A 24 1.34 -0.20 -6.14
CA ARG A 24 0.82 -0.80 -7.37
C ARG A 24 -0.30 -1.80 -7.05
N LEU A 25 -1.44 -1.65 -7.70
CA LEU A 25 -2.52 -2.62 -7.63
C LEU A 25 -2.18 -3.82 -8.52
N ASP A 26 -2.18 -5.03 -7.95
CA ASP A 26 -1.81 -6.27 -8.65
C ASP A 26 -3.03 -7.14 -9.01
N ARG A 27 -4.15 -6.49 -9.36
CA ARG A 27 -5.37 -7.18 -9.83
C ARG A 27 -5.83 -6.69 -11.21
N PRO A 28 -4.96 -6.74 -12.24
CA PRO A 28 -5.29 -6.29 -13.59
C PRO A 28 -6.48 -7.07 -14.17
N GLU A 29 -6.59 -8.35 -13.86
CA GLU A 29 -7.63 -9.30 -14.29
C GLU A 29 -9.07 -8.90 -13.92
N ARG A 30 -9.26 -8.09 -12.86
CA ARG A 30 -10.59 -7.57 -12.47
C ARG A 30 -10.77 -6.08 -12.75
N LYS A 31 -9.88 -5.45 -13.53
CA LYS A 31 -9.77 -4.00 -13.72
C LYS A 31 -9.45 -3.22 -12.43
N ASN A 32 -8.74 -3.84 -11.47
CA ASN A 32 -8.44 -3.23 -10.18
C ASN A 32 -9.68 -2.64 -9.48
N PRO A 33 -10.72 -3.46 -9.18
CA PRO A 33 -11.86 -2.94 -8.45
C PRO A 33 -11.35 -2.59 -7.05
N LEU A 34 -11.44 -1.31 -6.70
CA LEU A 34 -11.22 -0.83 -5.34
C LEU A 34 -12.34 -1.38 -4.48
N THR A 35 -12.16 -2.60 -3.96
CA THR A 35 -13.04 -3.15 -2.94
C THR A 35 -12.89 -2.32 -1.67
N PHE A 36 -13.92 -2.32 -0.83
CA PHE A 36 -13.87 -1.62 0.45
C PHE A 36 -12.66 -2.04 1.30
N ASP A 37 -12.32 -3.33 1.32
CA ASP A 37 -11.11 -3.83 1.97
C ASP A 37 -9.81 -3.24 1.38
N SER A 38 -9.69 -3.18 0.05
CA SER A 38 -8.48 -2.63 -0.60
C SER A 38 -8.31 -1.14 -0.30
N TYR A 39 -9.42 -0.40 -0.27
CA TYR A 39 -9.42 1.02 0.05
C TYR A 39 -9.14 1.27 1.55
N ALA A 40 -9.71 0.45 2.44
CA ALA A 40 -9.42 0.52 3.88
C ALA A 40 -7.94 0.24 4.16
N GLU A 41 -7.37 -0.80 3.54
CA GLU A 41 -5.95 -1.14 3.67
C GLU A 41 -5.05 -0.01 3.14
N LEU A 42 -5.43 0.62 2.03
CA LEU A 42 -4.72 1.77 1.48
C LEU A 42 -4.77 2.97 2.45
N ARG A 43 -5.96 3.32 2.95
CA ARG A 43 -6.15 4.44 3.87
C ARG A 43 -5.37 4.25 5.17
N ASP A 44 -5.45 3.05 5.75
CA ASP A 44 -4.75 2.76 7.00
C ASP A 44 -3.24 2.75 6.78
N THR A 45 -2.76 2.26 5.62
CA THR A 45 -1.34 2.36 5.25
C THR A 45 -0.88 3.82 5.19
N PHE A 46 -1.61 4.71 4.51
CA PHE A 46 -1.30 6.14 4.45
C PHE A 46 -1.36 6.83 5.82
N ARG A 47 -2.34 6.47 6.65
CA ARG A 47 -2.49 7.03 7.99
C ARG A 47 -1.31 6.67 8.88
N ASP A 48 -0.81 5.45 8.77
CA ASP A 48 0.34 5.00 9.53
C ASP A 48 1.65 5.68 9.06
N LEU A 49 1.72 6.17 7.81
CA LEU A 49 2.86 7.00 7.34
C LEU A 49 2.99 8.32 8.10
N VAL A 50 1.88 8.88 8.60
CA VAL A 50 1.88 10.17 9.30
C VAL A 50 2.54 10.06 10.68
N TYR A 51 2.54 8.87 11.28
CA TYR A 51 3.05 8.62 12.62
C TYR A 51 4.43 7.95 12.66
N ALA A 52 5.09 7.74 11.51
CA ALA A 52 6.31 6.94 11.36
C ALA A 52 7.59 7.74 11.08
#